data_AF-A0A5R2MXB4-F1
#
_entry.id   AF-A0A5R2MXB4-F1
#
_cell.length_a   1.000
_cell.length_b   1.000
_cell.length_c   1.000
_cell.angle_alpha   90.00
_cell.angle_beta   90.00
_cell.angle_gamma   90.00
#
_symmetry.space_group_name_H-M   'P 1'
#
loop_
_entity.id
_entity.type
_entity.pdbx_description
1 polymer ?
#
loop_
_entity_poly.entity_id
_entity_poly.type
_entity_poly.pdbx_seq_one_letter_code
_entity_poly.pdbx_strand_id
1 'polypeptide(L)'
;ARRAAVKLTPASAELLEDNMAAHRLAISRGRYATAIQLDDVFHRTIAEICGLPMIWRAVDISKAQMDRGRYLAIPKPGYGEQTIEQHEAILDALKRHDAEGAARAMEHHLATSL
;
A
#
# COMPACT_ATOMS: atom_id res chain seq x y z
N ALA A 1 1.98 6.94 7.42
CA ALA A 1 0.58 7.30 7.09
C ALA A 1 0.07 8.56 7.81
N ARG A 2 0.25 8.74 9.12
CA ARG A 2 -0.21 9.93 9.87
C ARG A 2 0.07 11.28 9.17
N ARG A 3 1.32 11.52 8.81
CA ARG A 3 1.75 12.76 8.12
C ARG A 3 1.20 12.88 6.70
N ALA A 4 0.93 11.76 6.02
CA ALA A 4 0.38 11.75 4.68
C ALA A 4 -1.09 12.23 4.69
N ALA A 5 -1.88 11.84 5.70
CA ALA A 5 -3.27 12.28 5.83
C ALA A 5 -3.38 13.81 5.88
N VAL A 6 -2.46 14.48 6.58
CA VAL A 6 -2.45 15.96 6.69
C VAL A 6 -1.98 16.64 5.40
N LYS A 7 -1.18 15.96 4.59
CA LYS A 7 -0.54 16.52 3.38
C LYS A 7 -1.19 16.05 2.07
N LEU A 8 -2.23 15.24 2.13
CA LEU A 8 -2.88 14.67 0.96
C LEU A 8 -3.44 15.80 0.09
N THR A 9 -3.04 15.80 -1.19
CA THR A 9 -3.59 16.68 -2.22
C THR A 9 -4.56 15.90 -3.10
N PRO A 10 -5.49 16.56 -3.82
CA PRO A 10 -6.39 15.89 -4.77
C PRO A 10 -5.63 15.04 -5.80
N ALA A 11 -4.55 15.57 -6.38
CA ALA A 11 -3.73 14.84 -7.34
C ALA A 11 -3.09 13.58 -6.75
N SER A 12 -2.56 13.65 -5.52
CA SER A 12 -2.00 12.47 -4.85
C SER A 12 -3.06 11.46 -4.41
N ALA A 13 -4.29 11.91 -4.15
CA ALA A 13 -5.41 11.02 -3.86
C ALA A 13 -5.81 10.22 -5.10
N GLU A 14 -5.91 10.88 -6.26
CA GLU A 14 -6.19 10.26 -7.56
C GLU A 14 -5.13 9.20 -7.91
N LEU A 15 -3.83 9.51 -7.71
CA LEU A 15 -2.75 8.54 -7.92
C LEU A 15 -2.90 7.27 -7.06
N LEU A 16 -3.34 7.42 -5.80
CA LEU A 16 -3.58 6.27 -4.91
C LEU A 16 -4.82 5.48 -5.33
N GLU A 17 -5.87 6.15 -5.81
CA GLU A 17 -7.10 5.52 -6.31
C GLU A 17 -6.84 4.70 -7.58
N ASP A 18 -6.10 5.27 -8.54
CA ASP A 18 -5.71 4.57 -9.77
C ASP A 18 -4.83 3.35 -9.46
N ASN A 19 -3.86 3.52 -8.56
CA ASN A 19 -3.02 2.43 -8.11
C ASN A 19 -3.85 1.31 -7.45
N MET A 20 -4.82 1.67 -6.59
CA MET A 20 -5.73 0.72 -5.96
C MET A 20 -6.55 -0.07 -6.98
N ALA A 21 -7.12 0.62 -7.96
CA ALA A 21 -7.91 0.00 -9.01
C ALA A 21 -7.07 -1.01 -9.83
N ALA A 22 -5.84 -0.63 -10.17
CA ALA A 22 -4.90 -1.52 -10.84
C ALA A 22 -4.52 -2.71 -9.95
N HIS A 23 -4.30 -2.49 -8.64
CA HIS A 23 -3.90 -3.54 -7.70
C HIS A 23 -5.00 -4.60 -7.57
N ARG A 24 -6.25 -4.15 -7.38
CA ARG A 24 -7.43 -5.03 -7.35
C ARG A 24 -7.57 -5.86 -8.62
N LEU A 25 -7.36 -5.23 -9.78
CA LEU A 25 -7.39 -5.93 -11.06
C LEU A 25 -6.29 -6.98 -11.16
N ALA A 26 -5.06 -6.66 -10.75
CA ALA A 26 -3.94 -7.60 -10.77
C ALA A 26 -4.21 -8.84 -9.89
N ILE A 27 -4.71 -8.64 -8.67
CA ILE A 27 -5.11 -9.74 -7.77
C ILE A 27 -6.20 -10.60 -8.42
N SER A 28 -7.29 -10.00 -8.92
CA SER A 28 -8.40 -10.73 -9.55
C SER A 28 -8.00 -11.55 -10.78
N ARG A 29 -6.89 -11.19 -11.43
CA ARG A 29 -6.35 -11.88 -12.61
C ARG A 29 -5.19 -12.82 -12.29
N GLY A 30 -4.86 -13.02 -11.01
CA GLY A 30 -3.71 -13.83 -10.59
C GLY A 30 -2.35 -13.28 -11.05
N ARG A 31 -2.27 -11.98 -11.36
CA ARG A 31 -1.03 -11.32 -11.83
C ARG A 31 -0.19 -10.88 -10.64
N TYR A 32 0.32 -11.84 -9.87
CA TYR A 32 0.93 -11.59 -8.56
C TYR A 32 2.20 -10.73 -8.62
N ALA A 33 3.04 -10.91 -9.64
CA ALA A 33 4.21 -10.04 -9.84
C ALA A 33 3.78 -8.57 -10.03
N THR A 34 2.71 -8.32 -10.80
CA THR A 34 2.14 -6.99 -10.97
C THR A 34 1.50 -6.47 -9.68
N ALA A 35 0.82 -7.33 -8.92
CA ALA A 35 0.24 -6.94 -7.64
C ALA A 35 1.32 -6.50 -6.63
N ILE A 36 2.42 -7.24 -6.55
CA ILE A 36 3.59 -6.87 -5.73
C ILE A 36 4.10 -5.49 -6.13
N GLN A 37 4.32 -5.25 -7.43
CA GLN A 37 4.76 -3.94 -7.92
C GLN A 37 3.78 -2.80 -7.60
N LEU A 38 2.47 -3.07 -7.64
CA LEU A 38 1.46 -2.05 -7.39
C LEU A 38 1.37 -1.69 -5.91
N ASP A 39 1.45 -2.67 -5.02
CA ASP A 39 1.60 -2.45 -3.59
C ASP A 39 2.85 -1.62 -3.26
N ASP A 40 3.96 -1.86 -3.96
CA ASP A 40 5.19 -1.08 -3.79
C ASP A 40 4.97 0.40 -4.14
N VAL A 41 4.28 0.64 -5.25
CA VAL A 41 3.91 1.98 -5.70
C VAL A 41 2.95 2.65 -4.71
N PHE A 42 2.01 1.90 -4.12
CA PHE A 42 1.11 2.41 -3.08
C PHE A 42 1.88 2.99 -1.89
N HIS A 43 2.75 2.17 -1.29
CA HIS A 43 3.57 2.55 -0.15
C HIS A 43 4.52 3.71 -0.47
N ARG A 44 5.15 3.67 -1.65
CA ARG A 44 6.02 4.74 -2.13
C ARG A 44 5.26 6.07 -2.25
N THR A 45 4.06 6.06 -2.83
CA THR A 45 3.24 7.26 -3.00
C THR A 45 2.90 7.88 -1.64
N ILE A 46 2.56 7.06 -0.63
CA ILE A 46 2.33 7.52 0.75
C ILE A 46 3.60 8.15 1.36
N ALA A 47 4.77 7.57 1.13
CA ALA A 47 6.04 8.12 1.60
C ALA A 47 6.41 9.45 0.91
N GLU A 48 6.13 9.56 -0.38
CA GLU A 48 6.33 10.79 -1.17
C GLU A 48 5.42 11.92 -0.69
N ILE A 49 4.15 11.65 -0.39
CA ILE A 49 3.23 12.64 0.23
C ILE A 49 3.81 13.16 1.56
N CYS A 50 4.52 12.34 2.33
CA CYS A 50 5.15 12.76 3.57
C CYS A 50 6.34 13.71 3.36
N GLY A 51 6.87 13.82 2.14
CA GLY A 51 8.14 14.48 1.83
C GLY A 51 9.35 13.65 2.26
N LEU A 52 9.21 12.33 2.32
CA LEU A 52 10.25 11.39 2.79
C LEU A 52 10.60 10.35 1.72
N PRO A 53 10.95 10.76 0.49
CA PRO A 53 11.22 9.82 -0.62
C PRO A 53 12.41 8.88 -0.33
N MET A 54 13.34 9.32 0.53
CA MET A 54 14.54 8.54 0.90
C MET A 54 14.26 7.39 1.88
N ILE A 55 13.17 7.44 2.66
CA ILE A 55 12.79 6.34 3.55
C ILE A 55 12.41 5.11 2.73
N TRP A 56 11.77 5.31 1.57
CA TRP A 56 11.43 4.21 0.68
C TRP A 56 12.66 3.51 0.11
N ARG A 57 13.71 4.26 -0.28
CA ARG A 57 14.98 3.69 -0.75
C ARG A 57 15.69 2.80 0.27
N ALA A 58 15.55 3.10 1.57
CA ALA A 58 16.11 2.28 2.64
C ALA A 58 15.30 0.98 2.85
N VAL A 59 13.97 1.04 2.69
CA VAL A 59 13.08 -0.13 2.74
C VAL A 59 13.28 -1.03 1.50
N ASP A 60 13.53 -0.45 0.33
CA ASP A 60 13.72 -1.13 -0.96
C ASP A 60 14.90 -2.13 -0.96
N ILE A 61 16.00 -1.81 -0.27
CA ILE A 61 17.19 -2.68 -0.20
C ILE A 61 16.93 -3.94 0.66
N SER A 62 16.00 -3.88 1.63
CA SER A 62 15.59 -5.03 2.44
C SER A 62 14.46 -5.86 1.79
N LYS A 63 13.92 -5.40 0.66
CA LYS A 63 12.64 -5.83 0.12
C LYS A 63 12.68 -7.11 -0.70
N ALA A 64 13.80 -7.42 -1.37
CA ALA A 64 13.91 -8.60 -2.22
C ALA A 64 13.61 -9.93 -1.50
N GLN A 65 13.91 -10.02 -0.18
CA GLN A 65 13.56 -11.18 0.64
C GLN A 65 12.07 -11.18 1.03
N MET A 66 11.49 -10.00 1.28
CA MET A 66 10.05 -9.84 1.56
C MET A 66 9.19 -10.12 0.32
N ASP A 67 9.62 -9.69 -0.87
CA ASP A 67 8.88 -9.94 -2.11
C ASP A 67 8.78 -11.43 -2.44
N ARG A 68 9.79 -12.23 -2.07
CA ARG A 68 9.71 -13.69 -2.20
C ARG A 68 8.70 -14.30 -1.22
N GLY A 69 8.63 -13.78 0.01
CA GLY A 69 7.60 -14.16 0.99
C GLY A 69 6.19 -13.81 0.51
N ARG A 70 6.01 -12.57 0.02
CA ARG A 70 4.77 -12.07 -0.58
C ARG A 70 4.34 -12.89 -1.78
N TYR A 71 5.25 -13.23 -2.68
CA TYR A 71 4.95 -14.07 -3.83
C TYR A 71 4.47 -15.48 -3.43
N LEU A 72 4.96 -16.04 -2.32
CA LEU A 72 4.49 -17.31 -1.79
C LEU A 72 3.16 -17.20 -1.03
N ALA A 73 2.88 -16.03 -0.44
CA ALA A 73 1.67 -15.78 0.34
C ALA A 73 0.46 -15.40 -0.52
N ILE A 74 0.62 -14.50 -1.49
CA ILE A 74 -0.48 -13.96 -2.31
C ILE A 74 -1.29 -15.05 -3.03
N PRO A 75 -0.71 -16.15 -3.57
CA PRO A 75 -1.49 -17.22 -4.19
C PRO A 75 -2.39 -18.00 -3.23
N LYS A 76 -2.22 -17.84 -1.90
CA LYS A 76 -3.12 -18.44 -0.92
C LYS A 76 -4.50 -17.75 -1.02
N PRO A 77 -5.59 -18.52 -1.12
CA PRO A 77 -6.93 -17.95 -1.22
C PRO A 77 -7.20 -16.92 -0.10
N GLY A 78 -7.68 -15.73 -0.47
CA GLY A 78 -8.07 -14.67 0.47
C GLY A 78 -6.95 -13.70 0.87
N TYR A 79 -5.66 -14.03 0.66
CA TYR A 79 -4.56 -13.15 1.06
C TYR A 79 -4.48 -11.87 0.22
N GLY A 80 -4.66 -12.01 -1.09
CA GLY A 80 -4.70 -10.87 -2.00
C GLY A 80 -5.88 -9.95 -1.70
N GLU A 81 -7.06 -10.53 -1.50
CA GLU A 81 -8.29 -9.82 -1.15
C GLU A 81 -8.14 -9.07 0.17
N GLN A 82 -7.59 -9.72 1.21
CA GLN A 82 -7.31 -9.08 2.50
C GLN A 82 -6.36 -7.89 2.36
N THR A 83 -5.32 -8.01 1.54
CA THR A 83 -4.38 -6.91 1.28
C THR A 83 -5.11 -5.71 0.65
N ILE A 84 -6.00 -5.95 -0.30
CA ILE A 84 -6.82 -4.91 -0.92
C ILE A 84 -7.72 -4.22 0.12
N GLU A 85 -8.42 -4.98 0.97
CA GLU A 85 -9.26 -4.41 2.03
C GLU A 85 -8.47 -3.52 3.00
N GLN A 86 -7.26 -3.94 3.36
CA GLN A 86 -6.37 -3.15 4.22
C GLN A 86 -5.90 -1.86 3.54
N HIS A 87 -5.51 -1.94 2.27
CA HIS A 87 -5.12 -0.76 1.50
C HIS A 87 -6.28 0.22 1.34
N GLU A 88 -7.50 -0.27 1.09
CA GLU A 88 -8.72 0.55 1.02
C GLU A 88 -8.94 1.29 2.34
N ALA A 89 -8.83 0.61 3.48
CA ALA A 89 -8.97 1.24 4.79
C ALA A 89 -7.95 2.37 5.02
N ILE A 90 -6.70 2.19 4.54
CA ILE A 90 -5.68 3.25 4.59
C ILE A 90 -6.07 4.42 3.71
N LEU A 91 -6.42 4.17 2.44
CA LEU A 91 -6.80 5.20 1.47
C LEU A 91 -8.01 6.01 1.95
N ASP A 92 -9.02 5.34 2.49
CA ASP A 92 -10.21 5.96 3.05
C ASP A 92 -9.89 6.88 4.22
N ALA A 93 -9.01 6.44 5.14
CA ALA A 93 -8.57 7.29 6.25
C ALA A 93 -7.76 8.49 5.77
N LEU A 94 -6.89 8.31 4.76
CA LEU A 94 -6.15 9.41 4.14
C LEU A 94 -7.10 10.44 3.52
N LYS A 95 -8.10 10.00 2.75
CA LYS A 95 -9.09 10.88 2.09
C LYS A 95 -9.96 11.66 3.06
N ARG A 96 -10.26 11.08 4.23
CA ARG A 96 -10.95 11.78 5.33
C ARG A 96 -10.04 12.72 6.13
N HIS A 97 -8.75 12.82 5.77
CA HIS A 97 -7.73 13.51 6.55
C HIS A 97 -7.65 13.02 8.02
N ASP A 98 -8.04 11.76 8.28
CA ASP A 98 -7.96 11.13 9.60
C ASP A 98 -6.55 10.58 9.84
N ALA A 99 -5.69 11.42 10.39
CA ALA A 99 -4.29 11.11 10.60
C ALA A 99 -4.06 9.89 11.52
N GLU A 100 -4.87 9.74 12.57
CA GLU A 100 -4.75 8.61 13.50
C GLU A 100 -5.36 7.34 12.92
N GLY A 101 -6.49 7.44 12.21
CA GLY A 101 -7.05 6.32 11.45
C GLY A 101 -6.08 5.78 10.40
N ALA A 102 -5.44 6.67 9.63
CA ALA A 102 -4.47 6.28 8.62
C ALA A 102 -3.24 5.62 9.24
N ALA A 103 -2.79 6.09 10.41
CA ALA A 103 -1.69 5.47 11.16
C ALA A 103 -2.05 4.05 11.61
N ARG A 104 -3.19 3.88 12.30
CA ARG A 104 -3.64 2.57 12.78
C ARG A 104 -3.87 1.57 11.65
N ALA A 105 -4.47 2.01 10.54
CA ALA A 105 -4.70 1.15 9.38
C ALA A 105 -3.36 0.67 8.77
N MET A 106 -2.37 1.57 8.64
CA MET A 106 -1.04 1.21 8.16
C MET A 106 -0.29 0.30 9.14
N GLU A 107 -0.37 0.55 10.44
CA GLU A 107 0.24 -0.33 11.46
C GLU A 107 -0.36 -1.74 11.41
N HIS A 108 -1.70 -1.84 11.30
CA HIS A 108 -2.38 -3.12 11.14
C HIS A 108 -1.95 -3.83 9.85
N HIS A 109 -1.90 -3.11 8.73
CA HIS A 109 -1.42 -3.63 7.45
C HIS A 109 -0.01 -4.20 7.60
N LEU A 110 0.94 -3.44 8.12
CA LEU A 110 2.34 -3.89 8.27
C LEU A 110 2.51 -5.04 9.29
N ALA A 111 1.63 -5.13 10.29
CA ALA A 111 1.69 -6.21 11.29
C ALA A 111 1.10 -7.54 10.78
N THR A 112 0.25 -7.49 9.75
CA THR A 112 -0.48 -8.65 9.23
C THR A 112 -0.11 -9.01 7.80
N SER A 113 0.54 -8.09 7.09
CA SER A 113 1.11 -8.32 5.77
C SER A 113 2.46 -9.03 5.93
N LEU A 114 2.63 -10.07 5.13
CA LEU A 114 3.86 -10.88 5.07
C LEU A 114 4.93 -10.23 4.19
#